data_AF-A0A813IHF5-F1
#
_entry.id   AF-A0A813IHF5-F1
#
_cell.length_a   1.000
_cell.length_b   1.000
_cell.length_c   1.000
_cell.angle_alpha   90.00
_cell.angle_beta   90.00
_cell.angle_gamma   90.00
#
_symmetry.space_group_name_H-M   'P 1'
#
loop_
_entity.id
_entity.type
_entity.pdbx_description
1 polymer ?
#
loop_
_entity_poly.entity_id
_entity_poly.type
_entity_poly.pdbx_seq_one_letter_code
_entity_poly.pdbx_strand_id
1 'polypeptide(L)'
;MAEVGFGDSEIVVWCSWMDRRLSAEQPSGTSARTRFKASTIDFSENKLAANGIKALCSLLEKHGVKCEVLRLTGNQFGNEGMRCIARYVSSTSQAPAMELHLSRNRFSMEGVKWLLANLSMHPAYPIWNNDTDRFVPLWLRLENARVKGAPAYSALEAACSSLTCAVCCGEKSGDVRCGPRQCANAGCCDELKHNCVAHLCSLDVPQAAALLPSPAAHARPIFAPAGRGAVKAAPSGVEASAIRREEPRLLYE
;
A
#
# COMPACT_ATOMS: atom_id res chain seq x y z
N MET A 1 -21.46 -8.68 32.94
CA MET A 1 -20.43 -7.65 33.12
C MET A 1 -19.95 -7.25 31.74
N ALA A 2 -20.16 -6.01 31.31
CA ALA A 2 -19.66 -5.56 30.02
C ALA A 2 -18.12 -5.55 30.09
N GLU A 3 -17.43 -6.34 29.28
CA GLU A 3 -15.98 -6.24 29.16
C GLU A 3 -15.61 -4.78 28.87
N VAL A 4 -14.84 -4.20 29.78
CA VAL A 4 -14.21 -2.88 29.58
C VAL A 4 -13.25 -3.07 28.41
N GLY A 5 -13.73 -2.77 27.20
CA GLY A 5 -12.94 -3.00 26.00
C GLY A 5 -12.02 -1.80 25.81
N PHE A 6 -10.77 -2.07 25.44
CA PHE A 6 -9.79 -1.03 25.13
C PHE A 6 -10.29 -0.17 23.97
N GLY A 7 -10.65 1.08 24.25
CA GLY A 7 -11.24 2.03 23.32
C GLY A 7 -10.37 3.26 23.10
N ASP A 8 -10.99 4.32 22.59
CA ASP A 8 -10.28 5.54 22.21
C ASP A 8 -9.61 6.24 23.40
N SER A 9 -10.25 6.21 24.59
CA SER A 9 -9.68 6.79 25.81
C SER A 9 -8.41 6.05 26.23
N GLU A 10 -8.42 4.72 26.21
CA GLU A 10 -7.27 3.90 26.62
C GLU A 10 -6.11 4.04 25.63
N ILE A 11 -6.38 4.01 24.32
CA ILE A 11 -5.30 4.14 23.34
C ILE A 11 -4.69 5.53 23.33
N VAL A 12 -5.43 6.59 23.67
CA VAL A 12 -4.87 7.94 23.80
C VAL A 12 -3.88 7.99 24.96
N VAL A 13 -4.21 7.37 26.09
CA VAL A 13 -3.29 7.27 27.24
C VAL A 13 -2.06 6.44 26.87
N TRP A 14 -2.27 5.30 26.18
CA TRP A 14 -1.18 4.47 25.69
C TRP A 14 -0.27 5.21 24.72
N CYS A 15 -0.83 5.94 23.74
CA CYS A 15 -0.07 6.74 22.78
C CYS A 15 0.73 7.84 23.48
N SER A 16 0.14 8.51 24.48
CA SER A 16 0.84 9.52 25.27
C SER A 16 2.01 8.93 26.07
N TRP A 17 1.85 7.71 26.59
CA TRP A 17 2.92 6.99 27.26
C TRP A 17 4.03 6.58 26.28
N MET A 18 3.68 6.01 25.13
CA MET A 18 4.64 5.59 24.11
C MET A 18 5.39 6.78 23.51
N ASP A 19 4.70 7.92 23.32
CA ASP A 19 5.31 9.16 22.85
C ASP A 19 6.49 9.58 23.73
N ARG A 20 6.29 9.62 25.06
CA ARG A 20 7.36 9.95 26.02
C ARG A 20 8.53 8.97 25.92
N ARG A 21 8.24 7.67 25.77
CA ARG A 21 9.27 6.64 25.63
C ARG A 21 10.08 6.83 24.35
N LEU A 22 9.41 6.95 23.20
CA LEU A 22 10.09 7.16 21.91
C LEU A 22 10.86 8.47 21.89
N SER A 23 10.36 9.53 22.52
CA SER A 23 11.06 10.80 22.69
C SER A 23 12.32 10.69 23.55
N ALA A 24 12.27 9.91 24.64
CA ALA A 24 13.43 9.72 25.52
C ALA A 24 14.58 8.95 24.84
N GLU A 25 14.24 8.05 23.91
CA GLU A 25 15.22 7.31 23.10
C GLU A 25 15.84 8.17 21.97
N GLN A 26 15.44 9.44 21.80
CA GLN A 26 16.01 10.31 20.76
C GLN A 26 17.27 11.03 21.27
N PRO A 27 18.46 10.82 20.65
CA PRO A 27 19.61 11.66 20.89
C PRO A 27 19.33 13.07 20.36
N SER A 28 19.70 14.09 21.13
CA SER A 28 19.66 15.47 20.68
C SER A 28 20.55 15.66 19.43
N GLY A 29 19.94 15.97 18.28
CA GLY A 29 20.64 16.49 17.09
C GLY A 29 20.59 15.67 15.80
N THR A 30 19.92 14.52 15.73
CA THR A 30 19.89 13.73 14.48
C THR A 30 18.70 14.09 13.58
N SER A 31 18.95 14.36 12.30
CA SER A 31 17.97 14.79 11.28
C SER A 31 16.89 13.74 10.94
N ALA A 32 15.80 14.21 10.32
CA ALA A 32 14.51 13.59 10.06
C ALA A 32 14.54 12.41 9.05
N ARG A 33 15.09 11.26 9.46
CA ARG A 33 14.92 9.97 8.76
C ARG A 33 14.08 9.02 9.59
N THR A 34 13.38 8.08 8.96
CA THR A 34 12.67 6.96 9.61
C THR A 34 13.55 6.35 10.73
N ARG A 35 13.19 6.58 12.00
CA ARG A 35 14.06 6.24 13.15
C ARG A 35 13.71 4.91 13.79
N PHE A 36 12.42 4.60 13.87
CA PHE A 36 11.96 3.40 14.54
C PHE A 36 11.36 2.42 13.55
N LYS A 37 11.63 1.13 13.77
CA LYS A 37 11.06 0.03 13.00
C LYS A 37 10.37 -0.93 13.96
N ALA A 38 9.17 -1.34 13.61
CA ALA A 38 8.43 -2.40 14.25
C ALA A 38 8.11 -3.47 13.20
N SER A 39 8.32 -4.75 13.54
CA SER A 39 7.87 -5.85 12.67
C SER A 39 6.34 -5.94 12.67
N THR A 40 5.70 -5.70 13.81
CA THR A 40 4.24 -5.75 13.92
C THR A 40 3.75 -4.79 14.99
N ILE A 41 2.66 -4.09 14.68
CA ILE A 41 1.84 -3.36 15.65
C ILE A 41 0.43 -3.94 15.57
N ASP A 42 -0.05 -4.49 16.68
CA ASP A 42 -1.33 -5.18 16.73
C ASP A 42 -2.25 -4.57 17.80
N PHE A 43 -3.36 -4.00 17.35
CA PHE A 43 -4.47 -3.54 18.19
C PHE A 43 -5.78 -4.18 17.73
N SER A 44 -5.74 -5.40 17.21
CA SER A 44 -6.94 -6.12 16.78
C SER A 44 -7.88 -6.46 17.95
N GLU A 45 -9.16 -6.68 17.64
CA GLU A 45 -10.22 -7.04 18.59
C GLU A 45 -10.42 -6.04 19.74
N ASN A 46 -10.26 -4.75 19.44
CA ASN A 46 -10.49 -3.66 20.39
C ASN A 46 -11.72 -2.84 19.98
N LYS A 47 -12.00 -1.77 20.72
CA LYS A 47 -13.15 -0.88 20.48
C LYS A 47 -12.71 0.45 19.87
N LEU A 48 -11.61 0.47 19.12
CA LEU A 48 -11.05 1.68 18.55
C LEU A 48 -11.99 2.25 17.47
N ALA A 49 -12.39 3.50 17.66
CA ALA A 49 -13.10 4.30 16.69
C ALA A 49 -12.11 5.28 16.00
N ALA A 50 -12.65 6.26 15.28
CA ALA A 50 -11.82 7.15 14.47
C ALA A 50 -10.81 7.96 15.29
N ASN A 51 -11.13 8.37 16.52
CA ASN A 51 -10.20 9.17 17.33
C ASN A 51 -9.05 8.32 17.85
N GLY A 52 -9.30 7.06 18.23
CA GLY A 52 -8.27 6.12 18.63
C GLY A 52 -7.29 5.80 17.51
N ILE A 53 -7.82 5.54 16.31
CA ILE A 53 -6.98 5.35 15.11
C ILE A 53 -6.17 6.60 14.78
N LYS A 54 -6.78 7.79 14.88
CA LYS A 54 -6.09 9.06 14.67
C LYS A 54 -4.92 9.23 15.63
N ALA A 55 -5.12 8.94 16.93
CA ALA A 55 -4.08 9.04 17.94
C ALA A 55 -2.91 8.09 17.63
N LEU A 56 -3.21 6.83 17.30
CA LEU A 56 -2.20 5.86 16.90
C LEU A 56 -1.42 6.31 15.65
N CYS A 57 -2.11 6.66 14.56
CA CYS A 57 -1.46 7.11 13.33
C CYS A 57 -0.62 8.38 13.54
N SER A 58 -1.09 9.32 14.36
CA SER A 58 -0.34 10.55 14.66
C SER A 58 0.94 10.26 15.44
N LEU A 59 0.93 9.30 16.37
CA LEU A 59 2.13 8.85 17.06
C LEU A 59 3.14 8.23 16.09
N LEU A 60 2.68 7.32 15.22
CA LEU A 60 3.54 6.65 14.24
C LEU A 60 4.13 7.64 13.25
N GLU A 61 3.33 8.60 12.75
CA GLU A 61 3.77 9.70 11.88
C GLU A 61 4.82 10.59 12.58
N LYS A 62 4.53 11.04 13.81
CA LYS A 62 5.40 11.93 14.60
C LYS A 62 6.81 11.35 14.79
N HIS A 63 6.90 10.05 15.06
CA HIS A 63 8.19 9.38 15.30
C HIS A 63 8.77 8.71 14.05
N GLY A 64 8.11 8.85 12.89
CA GLY A 64 8.52 8.18 11.65
C GLY A 64 8.69 6.68 11.85
N VAL A 65 7.74 6.05 12.55
CA VAL A 65 7.77 4.61 12.83
C VAL A 65 7.39 3.88 11.56
N LYS A 66 8.29 3.04 11.04
CA LYS A 66 7.96 2.05 10.00
C LYS A 66 7.44 0.79 10.69
N CYS A 67 6.29 0.31 10.27
CA CYS A 67 5.66 -0.89 10.78
C CYS A 67 5.39 -1.89 9.65
N GLU A 68 6.11 -3.01 9.58
CA GLU A 68 5.94 -3.97 8.49
C GLU A 68 4.50 -4.51 8.41
N VAL A 69 3.90 -4.84 9.56
CA VAL A 69 2.54 -5.36 9.65
C VAL A 69 1.71 -4.56 10.66
N LEU A 70 0.72 -3.80 10.18
CA LEU A 70 -0.24 -3.10 11.04
C LEU A 70 -1.56 -3.86 11.10
N ARG A 71 -1.93 -4.36 12.29
CA ARG A 71 -3.18 -5.09 12.52
C ARG A 71 -4.16 -4.28 13.35
N LEU A 72 -5.31 -4.01 12.76
CA LEU A 72 -6.42 -3.26 13.35
C LEU A 72 -7.76 -3.99 13.12
N THR A 73 -7.70 -5.31 12.93
CA THR A 73 -8.88 -6.12 12.61
C THR A 73 -9.86 -6.12 13.79
N GLY A 74 -11.16 -6.16 13.54
CA GLY A 74 -12.16 -6.29 14.62
C GLY A 74 -12.30 -5.05 15.51
N ASN A 75 -12.06 -3.86 14.96
CA ASN A 75 -12.29 -2.58 15.63
C ASN A 75 -13.60 -1.93 15.14
N GLN A 76 -13.79 -0.64 15.42
CA GLN A 76 -15.05 0.07 15.15
C GLN A 76 -14.86 1.35 14.34
N PHE A 77 -13.71 1.55 13.70
CA PHE A 77 -13.44 2.76 12.94
C PHE A 77 -14.14 2.75 11.57
N GLY A 78 -14.62 3.92 11.15
CA GLY A 78 -15.26 4.17 9.86
C GLY A 78 -14.30 4.79 8.83
N ASN A 79 -14.87 5.48 7.85
CA ASN A 79 -14.11 6.14 6.79
C ASN A 79 -13.10 7.18 7.33
N GLU A 80 -13.43 7.90 8.42
CA GLU A 80 -12.49 8.83 9.05
C GLU A 80 -11.23 8.13 9.58
N GLY A 81 -11.37 6.97 10.22
CA GLY A 81 -10.22 6.17 10.65
C GLY A 81 -9.41 5.67 9.46
N MET A 82 -10.09 5.28 8.37
CA MET A 82 -9.42 4.89 7.13
C MET A 82 -8.61 6.05 6.51
N ARG A 83 -9.12 7.30 6.56
CA ARG A 83 -8.35 8.48 6.12
C ARG A 83 -7.12 8.73 7.00
N CYS A 84 -7.21 8.50 8.31
CA CYS A 84 -6.05 8.59 9.20
C CYS A 84 -4.98 7.55 8.85
N ILE A 85 -5.39 6.30 8.56
CA ILE A 85 -4.49 5.23 8.12
C ILE A 85 -3.85 5.59 6.77
N ALA A 86 -4.65 6.04 5.80
CA ALA A 86 -4.16 6.44 4.48
C ALA A 86 -3.12 7.56 4.57
N ARG A 87 -3.36 8.58 5.41
CA ARG A 87 -2.42 9.66 5.66
C ARG A 87 -1.11 9.14 6.26
N TYR A 88 -1.16 8.27 7.27
CA TYR A 88 0.05 7.67 7.84
C TYR A 88 0.83 6.86 6.78
N VAL A 89 0.13 6.09 5.96
CA VAL A 89 0.81 5.29 4.91
C VAL A 89 1.49 6.18 3.87
N SER A 90 0.99 7.41 3.68
CA SER A 90 1.57 8.40 2.77
C SER A 90 2.39 9.50 3.44
N SER A 91 2.68 9.39 4.74
CA SER A 91 3.38 10.45 5.47
C SER A 91 4.89 10.48 5.24
N THR A 92 5.45 9.46 4.57
CA THR A 92 6.89 9.32 4.34
C THR A 92 7.20 8.97 2.89
N SER A 93 8.36 9.39 2.38
CA SER A 93 8.81 8.99 1.04
C SER A 93 9.21 7.51 0.94
N GLN A 94 9.45 6.86 2.07
CA GLN A 94 9.68 5.42 2.18
C GLN A 94 8.36 4.71 2.50
N ALA A 95 8.20 3.45 2.08
CA ALA A 95 7.02 2.67 2.44
C ALA A 95 7.00 2.36 3.96
N PRO A 96 5.99 2.86 4.70
CA PRO A 96 5.92 2.65 6.14
C PRO A 96 5.32 1.29 6.52
N ALA A 97 4.72 0.54 5.57
CA ALA A 97 4.14 -0.78 5.82
C ALA A 97 4.26 -1.75 4.63
N MET A 98 4.15 -3.05 4.91
CA MET A 98 4.03 -4.10 3.89
C MET A 98 2.64 -4.76 3.92
N GLU A 99 2.02 -4.78 5.10
CA GLU A 99 0.71 -5.39 5.32
C GLU A 99 -0.20 -4.52 6.20
N LEU A 100 -1.46 -4.34 5.79
CA LEU A 100 -2.52 -3.74 6.60
C LEU A 100 -3.66 -4.73 6.78
N HIS A 101 -3.96 -5.09 8.02
CA HIS A 101 -5.07 -5.99 8.36
C HIS A 101 -6.22 -5.18 8.97
N LEU A 102 -7.17 -4.78 8.13
CA LEU A 102 -8.24 -3.84 8.49
C LEU A 102 -9.64 -4.49 8.50
N SER A 103 -9.74 -5.79 8.31
CA SER A 103 -11.00 -6.54 8.28
C SER A 103 -11.88 -6.30 9.53
N ARG A 104 -13.18 -6.57 9.43
CA ARG A 104 -14.15 -6.46 10.54
C ARG A 104 -14.17 -5.08 11.21
N ASN A 105 -14.29 -4.02 10.42
CA ASN A 105 -14.41 -2.63 10.87
C ASN A 105 -15.68 -1.97 10.30
N ARG A 106 -15.86 -0.65 10.49
CA ARG A 106 -17.08 0.08 10.06
C ARG A 106 -16.90 0.96 8.81
N PHE A 107 -15.78 0.87 8.10
CA PHE A 107 -15.59 1.60 6.84
C PHE A 107 -16.46 1.05 5.70
N SER A 108 -16.67 1.87 4.67
CA SER A 108 -17.32 1.50 3.41
C SER A 108 -16.31 1.49 2.27
N MET A 109 -16.78 1.18 1.06
CA MET A 109 -15.95 1.26 -0.14
C MET A 109 -15.41 2.68 -0.40
N GLU A 110 -16.07 3.73 0.07
CA GLU A 110 -15.54 5.10 0.00
C GLU A 110 -14.22 5.22 0.77
N GLY A 111 -14.14 4.66 1.99
CA GLY A 111 -12.90 4.61 2.76
C GLY A 111 -11.79 3.86 2.01
N VAL A 112 -12.11 2.73 1.38
CA VAL A 112 -11.15 1.96 0.58
C VAL A 112 -10.65 2.78 -0.63
N LYS A 113 -11.54 3.52 -1.31
CA LYS A 113 -11.12 4.44 -2.40
C LYS A 113 -10.12 5.49 -1.93
N TRP A 114 -10.34 6.08 -0.75
CA TRP A 114 -9.41 7.04 -0.16
C TRP A 114 -8.03 6.43 0.10
N LEU A 115 -7.99 5.21 0.65
CA LEU A 115 -6.74 4.48 0.85
C LEU A 115 -6.03 4.23 -0.49
N LEU A 116 -6.74 3.69 -1.49
CA LEU A 116 -6.17 3.40 -2.81
C LEU A 116 -5.66 4.66 -3.53
N ALA A 117 -6.35 5.80 -3.40
CA ALA A 117 -5.92 7.07 -3.99
C ALA A 117 -4.63 7.60 -3.35
N ASN A 118 -4.48 7.45 -2.04
CA ASN A 118 -3.25 7.85 -1.35
C ASN A 118 -2.08 6.93 -1.72
N LEU A 119 -2.35 5.64 -1.85
CA LEU A 119 -1.35 4.67 -2.29
C LEU A 119 -0.94 4.90 -3.76
N SER A 120 -1.85 5.35 -4.63
CA SER A 120 -1.55 5.61 -6.05
C SER A 120 -0.66 6.79 -6.32
N MET A 121 -0.62 7.73 -5.38
CA MET A 121 0.31 8.85 -5.44
C MET A 121 1.60 8.58 -4.65
N HIS A 122 1.71 7.41 -4.00
CA HIS A 122 2.82 7.13 -3.11
C HIS A 122 4.09 6.79 -3.90
N PRO A 123 5.23 7.47 -3.65
CA PRO A 123 6.43 7.24 -4.43
C PRO A 123 7.12 5.90 -4.13
N ALA A 124 6.76 5.20 -3.05
CA ALA A 124 7.42 3.94 -2.69
C ALA A 124 6.64 2.67 -3.04
N TYR A 125 5.34 2.74 -3.35
CA TYR A 125 4.55 1.57 -3.70
C TYR A 125 4.37 1.47 -5.22
N PRO A 126 4.34 0.25 -5.79
CA PRO A 126 4.72 -1.02 -5.15
C PRO A 126 6.22 -1.06 -4.81
N ILE A 127 6.60 -1.94 -3.89
CA ILE A 127 7.98 -2.03 -3.35
C ILE A 127 8.77 -3.06 -4.14
N TRP A 128 9.99 -2.72 -4.54
CA TRP A 128 10.88 -3.67 -5.18
C TRP A 128 11.39 -4.72 -4.18
N ASN A 129 11.23 -6.01 -4.51
CA ASN A 129 11.78 -7.13 -3.76
C ASN A 129 12.98 -7.71 -4.51
N ASN A 130 14.18 -7.52 -3.94
CA ASN A 130 15.45 -8.01 -4.51
C ASN A 130 15.56 -9.54 -4.52
N ASP A 131 14.86 -10.25 -3.61
CA ASP A 131 14.95 -11.71 -3.55
C ASP A 131 14.22 -12.37 -4.73
N THR A 132 13.23 -11.67 -5.28
CA THR A 132 12.36 -12.18 -6.34
C THR A 132 12.47 -11.38 -7.65
N ASP A 133 13.28 -10.32 -7.68
CA ASP A 133 13.40 -9.33 -8.75
C ASP A 133 12.05 -8.84 -9.29
N ARG A 134 11.13 -8.52 -8.37
CA ARG A 134 9.75 -8.16 -8.70
C ARG A 134 9.22 -7.06 -7.79
N PHE A 135 8.31 -6.27 -8.32
CA PHE A 135 7.48 -5.37 -7.51
C PHE A 135 6.44 -6.15 -6.70
N VAL A 136 6.32 -5.77 -5.43
CA VAL A 136 5.39 -6.34 -4.45
C VAL A 136 4.38 -5.26 -4.05
N PRO A 137 3.08 -5.50 -4.24
CA PRO A 137 2.04 -4.58 -3.82
C PRO A 137 1.90 -4.52 -2.30
N LEU A 138 1.30 -3.45 -1.78
CA LEU A 138 0.87 -3.42 -0.38
C LEU A 138 -0.22 -4.47 -0.16
N TRP A 139 -0.04 -5.34 0.83
CA TRP A 139 -0.99 -6.39 1.14
C TRP A 139 -2.09 -5.88 2.07
N LEU A 140 -3.33 -5.85 1.59
CA LEU A 140 -4.49 -5.32 2.29
C LEU A 140 -5.48 -6.45 2.60
N ARG A 141 -5.80 -6.64 3.89
CA ARG A 141 -6.95 -7.45 4.32
C ARG A 141 -8.12 -6.52 4.63
N LEU A 142 -9.17 -6.59 3.83
CA LEU A 142 -10.31 -5.66 3.89
C LEU A 142 -11.66 -6.37 4.06
N GLU A 143 -11.68 -7.63 4.49
CA GLU A 143 -12.90 -8.41 4.66
C GLU A 143 -13.89 -7.66 5.58
N ASN A 144 -14.98 -7.17 4.98
CA ASN A 144 -15.91 -6.27 5.65
C ASN A 144 -17.32 -6.46 5.08
N ALA A 145 -18.31 -6.55 5.95
CA ALA A 145 -19.71 -6.68 5.55
C ALA A 145 -20.21 -5.52 4.66
N ARG A 146 -19.57 -4.36 4.71
CA ARG A 146 -19.88 -3.16 3.90
C ARG A 146 -19.10 -3.08 2.60
N VAL A 147 -18.16 -3.99 2.36
CA VAL A 147 -17.26 -4.03 1.19
C VAL A 147 -17.28 -5.45 0.62
N LYS A 148 -18.47 -5.91 0.20
CA LYS A 148 -18.66 -7.25 -0.37
C LYS A 148 -19.68 -7.24 -1.51
N GLY A 149 -19.63 -8.27 -2.35
CA GLY A 149 -20.56 -8.49 -3.45
C GLY A 149 -20.38 -7.53 -4.63
N ALA A 150 -21.27 -7.65 -5.61
CA ALA A 150 -21.19 -6.93 -6.88
C ALA A 150 -21.10 -5.39 -6.74
N PRO A 151 -21.87 -4.71 -5.86
CA PRO A 151 -21.77 -3.25 -5.74
C PRO A 151 -20.39 -2.77 -5.25
N ALA A 152 -19.78 -3.49 -4.31
CA ALA A 152 -18.45 -3.18 -3.83
C ALA A 152 -17.41 -3.41 -4.94
N TYR A 153 -17.56 -4.50 -5.69
CA TYR A 153 -16.69 -4.80 -6.83
C TYR A 153 -16.77 -3.73 -7.93
N SER A 154 -17.97 -3.33 -8.36
CA SER A 154 -18.14 -2.26 -9.36
C SER A 154 -17.60 -0.91 -8.88
N ALA A 155 -17.76 -0.60 -7.59
CA ALA A 155 -17.19 0.60 -7.01
C ALA A 155 -15.65 0.55 -6.95
N LEU A 156 -15.07 -0.64 -6.72
CA LEU A 156 -13.64 -0.86 -6.80
C LEU A 156 -13.14 -0.72 -8.24
N GLU A 157 -13.79 -1.37 -9.21
CA GLU A 157 -13.46 -1.27 -10.64
C GLU A 157 -13.46 0.19 -11.12
N ALA A 158 -14.50 0.95 -10.78
CA ALA A 158 -14.55 2.39 -11.08
C ALA A 158 -13.38 3.16 -10.42
N ALA A 159 -12.99 2.79 -9.20
CA ALA A 159 -11.85 3.40 -8.52
C ALA A 159 -10.54 3.11 -9.26
N CYS A 160 -10.32 1.85 -9.66
CA CYS A 160 -9.14 1.41 -10.42
C CYS A 160 -9.00 2.18 -11.73
N SER A 161 -10.10 2.27 -12.48
CA SER A 161 -10.15 3.04 -13.72
C SER A 161 -9.84 4.53 -13.50
N SER A 162 -10.40 5.13 -12.45
CA SER A 162 -10.21 6.57 -12.18
C SER A 162 -8.83 6.94 -11.63
N LEU A 163 -8.25 6.08 -10.79
CA LEU A 163 -6.97 6.30 -10.14
C LEU A 163 -5.81 5.73 -10.96
N THR A 164 -6.12 5.06 -12.06
CA THR A 164 -5.19 4.25 -12.85
C THR A 164 -4.46 3.18 -12.00
N CYS A 165 -5.01 2.78 -10.85
CA CYS A 165 -4.38 1.77 -10.00
C CYS A 165 -4.76 0.35 -10.44
N ALA A 166 -3.84 -0.59 -10.21
CA ALA A 166 -4.12 -2.01 -10.36
C ALA A 166 -4.33 -2.65 -8.99
N VAL A 167 -5.22 -3.64 -8.94
CA VAL A 167 -5.48 -4.38 -7.71
C VAL A 167 -5.60 -5.85 -8.01
N CYS A 168 -4.91 -6.65 -7.22
CA CYS A 168 -5.10 -8.10 -7.20
C CYS A 168 -6.12 -8.44 -6.11
N CYS A 169 -7.27 -8.98 -6.52
CA CYS A 169 -8.27 -9.53 -5.58
C CYS A 169 -8.15 -11.04 -5.41
N GLY A 170 -7.22 -11.69 -6.12
CA GLY A 170 -7.11 -13.15 -6.17
C GLY A 170 -6.25 -13.74 -5.06
N GLU A 171 -6.71 -14.86 -4.49
CA GLU A 171 -5.87 -15.81 -3.74
C GLU A 171 -5.21 -16.85 -4.66
N LYS A 172 -5.69 -16.97 -5.92
CA LYS A 172 -5.31 -18.04 -6.85
C LYS A 172 -5.06 -17.51 -8.26
N SER A 173 -3.81 -17.57 -8.70
CA SER A 173 -3.48 -17.66 -10.13
C SER A 173 -2.52 -18.85 -10.31
N GLY A 174 -3.07 -20.03 -10.55
CA GLY A 174 -2.31 -21.28 -10.73
C GLY A 174 -1.74 -21.87 -9.43
N ASP A 175 -0.64 -22.62 -9.56
CA ASP A 175 0.06 -23.29 -8.44
C ASP A 175 0.77 -22.31 -7.48
N VAL A 176 0.97 -21.05 -7.91
CA VAL A 176 1.59 -19.99 -7.12
C VAL A 176 0.52 -19.23 -6.36
N ARG A 177 0.58 -19.27 -5.03
CA ARG A 177 -0.29 -18.48 -4.16
C ARG A 177 0.30 -17.11 -3.91
N CYS A 178 -0.56 -16.10 -3.96
CA CYS A 178 -0.18 -14.77 -3.53
C CYS A 178 0.11 -14.77 -2.02
N GLY A 179 1.09 -13.98 -1.59
CA GLY A 179 1.42 -13.71 -0.20
C GLY A 179 2.01 -12.30 -0.01
N PRO A 180 2.22 -11.86 1.23
CA PRO A 180 2.68 -10.50 1.54
C PRO A 180 3.97 -10.03 0.85
N ARG A 181 4.75 -10.95 0.29
CA ARG A 181 6.00 -10.68 -0.44
C ARG A 181 5.96 -11.10 -1.92
N GLN A 182 4.80 -11.54 -2.40
CA GLN A 182 4.64 -12.10 -3.74
C GLN A 182 3.20 -11.95 -4.21
N CYS A 183 2.98 -11.23 -5.30
CA CYS A 183 1.73 -11.34 -6.04
C CYS A 183 1.96 -12.25 -7.25
N ALA A 184 1.01 -13.15 -7.53
CA ALA A 184 1.10 -14.05 -8.67
C ALA A 184 0.39 -13.50 -9.91
N ASN A 185 -0.32 -12.37 -9.77
CA ASN A 185 -0.98 -11.69 -10.88
C ASN A 185 0.07 -10.96 -11.75
N ALA A 186 0.22 -11.40 -13.00
CA ALA A 186 1.20 -10.86 -13.94
C ALA A 186 1.05 -9.35 -14.16
N GLY A 187 -0.18 -8.81 -14.14
CA GLY A 187 -0.41 -7.37 -14.24
C GLY A 187 0.11 -6.59 -13.04
N CYS A 188 0.24 -7.22 -11.87
CA CYS A 188 0.71 -6.59 -10.63
C CYS A 188 2.23 -6.68 -10.42
N CYS A 189 2.95 -7.37 -11.32
CA CYS A 189 4.33 -7.82 -11.12
C CYS A 189 5.25 -7.61 -12.32
N ASP A 190 4.93 -6.65 -13.20
CA ASP A 190 5.85 -6.26 -14.28
C ASP A 190 7.13 -5.64 -13.69
N GLU A 191 8.26 -5.72 -14.40
CA GLU A 191 9.58 -5.20 -13.99
C GLU A 191 9.63 -3.67 -13.95
N LEU A 192 8.59 -3.02 -14.45
CA LEU A 192 8.50 -1.59 -14.51
C LEU A 192 7.61 -1.07 -13.38
N LYS A 193 8.09 -0.06 -12.64
CA LYS A 193 7.33 0.60 -11.57
C LYS A 193 6.11 1.36 -12.13
N HIS A 194 4.97 0.70 -12.28
CA HIS A 194 3.76 1.23 -12.88
C HIS A 194 2.66 1.42 -11.83
N ASN A 195 2.24 2.67 -11.60
CA ASN A 195 1.11 3.06 -10.74
C ASN A 195 1.07 2.44 -9.32
N CYS A 196 -0.02 2.68 -8.58
CA CYS A 196 -0.29 1.88 -7.39
C CYS A 196 -0.60 0.46 -7.78
N VAL A 197 -0.07 -0.49 -7.01
CA VAL A 197 -0.64 -1.83 -6.93
C VAL A 197 -0.97 -2.15 -5.48
N ALA A 198 -2.18 -2.64 -5.24
CA ALA A 198 -2.57 -3.19 -3.95
C ALA A 198 -3.05 -4.64 -4.09
N HIS A 199 -2.85 -5.45 -3.06
CA HIS A 199 -3.41 -6.79 -3.00
C HIS A 199 -4.58 -6.77 -2.02
N LEU A 200 -5.82 -6.82 -2.51
CA LEU A 200 -7.02 -6.88 -1.67
C LEU A 200 -7.36 -8.34 -1.38
N CYS A 201 -6.63 -8.96 -0.45
CA CYS A 201 -6.88 -10.35 -0.13
C CYS A 201 -8.23 -10.48 0.58
N SER A 202 -8.95 -11.56 0.28
CA SER A 202 -10.25 -11.87 0.88
C SER A 202 -11.37 -10.87 0.53
N LEU A 203 -11.25 -10.12 -0.58
CA LEU A 203 -12.39 -9.41 -1.16
C LEU A 203 -13.18 -10.37 -2.04
N ASP A 204 -14.48 -10.54 -1.76
CA ASP A 204 -15.36 -11.38 -2.57
C ASP A 204 -15.44 -10.88 -4.02
N VAL A 205 -14.81 -11.64 -4.94
CA VAL A 205 -14.92 -11.41 -6.38
C VAL A 205 -16.16 -12.16 -6.89
N PRO A 206 -17.12 -11.50 -7.56
CA PRO A 206 -18.25 -12.19 -8.17
C PRO A 206 -17.79 -13.25 -9.17
N GLN A 207 -18.45 -14.42 -9.19
CA GLN A 207 -18.06 -15.57 -10.06
C GLN A 207 -18.05 -15.24 -11.57
N ALA A 208 -18.83 -14.26 -12.00
CA ALA A 208 -18.91 -13.77 -13.38
C ALA A 208 -18.25 -12.40 -13.59
N ALA A 209 -17.46 -11.91 -12.62
CA ALA A 209 -16.83 -10.61 -12.73
C ALA A 209 -15.76 -10.61 -13.82
N ALA A 210 -15.79 -9.59 -14.69
CA ALA A 210 -14.66 -9.26 -15.53
C ALA A 210 -13.43 -9.01 -14.65
N LEU A 211 -12.25 -9.39 -15.13
CA LEU A 211 -10.99 -9.05 -14.46
C LEU A 211 -10.94 -7.53 -14.25
N LEU A 212 -10.59 -7.10 -13.04
CA LEU A 212 -10.28 -5.68 -12.79
C LEU A 212 -9.27 -5.19 -13.82
N PRO A 213 -9.35 -3.92 -14.24
CA PRO A 213 -8.47 -3.39 -15.27
C PRO A 213 -7.00 -3.68 -14.93
N SER A 214 -6.30 -4.27 -15.88
CA SER A 214 -4.85 -4.40 -15.79
C SER A 214 -4.22 -3.00 -15.78
N PRO A 215 -3.11 -2.79 -15.07
CA PRO A 215 -2.44 -1.49 -15.09
C PRO A 215 -2.12 -1.09 -16.53
N ALA A 216 -2.30 0.20 -16.82
CA ALA A 216 -2.06 0.70 -18.16
C ALA A 216 -0.55 0.73 -18.47
N ALA A 217 -0.17 0.30 -19.67
CA ALA A 217 1.23 0.20 -20.12
C ALA A 217 2.00 1.55 -20.18
N HIS A 218 1.31 2.68 -20.06
CA HIS A 218 1.88 4.03 -20.12
C HIS A 218 2.04 4.69 -18.74
N ALA A 219 1.79 3.97 -17.66
CA ALA A 219 2.07 4.38 -16.28
C ALA A 219 3.56 4.40 -15.93
N ARG A 220 4.41 4.70 -16.93
CA ARG A 220 5.86 4.81 -16.74
C ARG A 220 6.13 6.04 -15.88
N PRO A 221 7.00 5.96 -14.88
CA PRO A 221 7.54 7.16 -14.24
C PRO A 221 8.12 8.05 -15.34
N ILE A 222 7.89 9.36 -15.29
CA ILE A 222 8.41 10.35 -16.25
C ILE A 222 9.95 10.22 -16.42
N PHE A 223 10.63 9.60 -15.45
CA PHE A 223 12.08 9.42 -15.41
C PHE A 223 12.58 8.01 -15.82
N ALA A 224 11.70 7.09 -16.25
CA ALA A 224 12.16 5.78 -16.70
C ALA A 224 12.77 5.88 -18.11
N PRO A 225 14.03 5.44 -18.33
CA PRO A 225 14.58 5.37 -19.68
C PRO A 225 13.74 4.42 -20.53
N ALA A 226 13.59 4.75 -21.82
CA ALA A 226 12.79 3.95 -22.74
C ALA A 226 13.35 2.51 -22.81
N GLY A 227 12.60 1.55 -22.27
CA GLY A 227 12.97 0.14 -22.32
C GLY A 227 13.18 -0.33 -23.76
N ARG A 228 14.27 -1.08 -23.98
CA ARG A 228 14.55 -1.82 -25.22
C ARG A 228 13.52 -2.93 -25.38
N GLY A 229 12.37 -2.59 -25.96
CA GLY A 229 11.24 -3.51 -26.04
C GLY A 229 10.12 -2.99 -26.92
N ALA A 230 10.46 -2.25 -27.97
CA ALA A 230 9.62 -2.13 -29.13
C ALA A 230 10.44 -2.70 -30.29
N VAL A 231 10.28 -3.99 -30.58
CA VAL A 231 10.59 -4.47 -31.93
C VAL A 231 9.53 -3.83 -32.82
N LYS A 232 9.79 -2.58 -33.23
CA LYS A 232 9.22 -2.05 -34.46
C LYS A 232 9.85 -2.90 -35.55
N ALA A 233 9.03 -3.68 -36.25
CA ALA A 233 9.43 -4.22 -37.54
C ALA A 233 10.00 -3.06 -38.37
N ALA A 234 11.28 -3.17 -38.73
CA ALA A 234 11.94 -2.15 -39.54
C ALA A 234 11.25 -2.13 -40.91
N PRO A 235 10.84 -0.96 -41.44
CA PRO A 235 10.68 -0.83 -42.87
C PRO A 235 12.08 -0.91 -43.48
N SER A 236 12.19 -1.73 -44.52
CA SER A 236 13.39 -1.91 -45.32
C SER A 236 13.99 -0.59 -45.79
N GLY A 237 15.29 -0.42 -45.56
CA GLY A 237 16.14 0.48 -46.32
C GLY A 237 16.72 1.66 -45.54
N VAL A 238 17.98 1.94 -45.89
CA VAL A 238 18.81 3.11 -45.58
C VAL A 238 19.79 2.95 -44.40
N GLU A 239 21.06 2.71 -44.76
CA GLU A 239 22.26 2.94 -43.95
C GLU A 239 22.37 4.42 -43.53
N ALA A 240 22.89 4.69 -42.32
CA ALA A 240 24.08 5.54 -42.12
C ALA A 240 24.34 5.93 -40.63
N SER A 241 25.63 5.81 -40.29
CA SER A 241 26.48 6.65 -39.43
C SER A 241 26.10 7.03 -37.97
N ALA A 242 26.95 6.50 -37.08
CA ALA A 242 27.56 7.07 -35.88
C ALA A 242 27.03 8.41 -35.31
N ILE A 243 26.52 8.37 -34.08
CA ILE A 243 26.66 9.46 -33.09
C ILE A 243 26.90 8.83 -31.70
N ARG A 244 28.10 9.06 -31.15
CA ARG A 244 28.43 8.83 -29.73
C ARG A 244 27.67 9.86 -28.88
N ARG A 245 27.03 9.44 -27.80
CA ARG A 245 26.75 10.30 -26.63
C ARG A 245 27.03 9.51 -25.36
N GLU A 246 27.93 10.07 -24.56
CA GLU A 246 28.37 9.58 -23.26
C GLU A 246 27.21 9.66 -22.25
N GLU A 247 26.92 8.55 -21.57
CA GLU A 247 26.05 8.53 -20.38
C GLU A 247 26.90 8.75 -19.11
N PRO A 248 26.46 9.60 -18.16
CA PRO A 248 27.15 9.75 -16.88
C PRO A 248 26.92 8.52 -15.98
N ARG A 249 28.02 7.93 -15.50
CA ARG A 249 28.03 6.89 -14.45
C ARG A 249 27.85 7.54 -13.08
N LEU A 250 26.80 7.15 -12.36
CA LEU A 250 26.65 7.45 -10.93
C LEU A 250 27.29 6.30 -10.13
N LEU A 251 28.39 6.59 -9.44
CA LEU A 251 29.00 5.73 -8.43
C LEU A 251 28.43 6.15 -7.06
N TYR A 252 27.99 5.19 -6.26
CA TYR A 252 27.64 5.42 -4.86
C TYR A 252 28.81 4.95 -3.99
N GLU A 253 29.31 5.83 -3.12
CA GLU A 253 30.15 5.48 -1.97
C GLU A 253 29.28 5.06 -0.78
#